data_AF-A0A2L0CQB8-F1
#
_entry.id   AF-A0A2L0CQB8-F1
#
_cell.length_a   1.000
_cell.length_b   1.000
_cell.length_c   1.000
_cell.angle_alpha   90.00
_cell.angle_beta   90.00
_cell.angle_gamma   90.00
#
_symmetry.space_group_name_H-M   'P 1'
#
loop_
_entity.id
_entity.type
_entity.pdbx_description
1 polymer ?
#
loop_
_entity_poly.entity_id
_entity_poly.type
_entity_poly.pdbx_seq_one_letter_code
_entity_poly.pdbx_strand_id
1 'polypeptide(L)'
;FRAIGTILAGLAQCGAWGCFDEFNRIDISVLSVISTQLQTIRSALMMKVKRFNFEGAEIELDAKVGIFITMNPGYAGRTELPESVKALFRPVVCILPNLEMICLISLFSDGFLEAKVLAKKMTVLYKLAREQLSKQFHYDWGLRALNSVLRMAGVLKRASPDISETLVLMRALRDMNYPKFVFDDVPLFLGLIQDLFPGLDCPRVGYPDFNAAVEQVLVSNGFIILPIQVDKVVQLYETMMTRHSSMLVGPTGGGKSVVIMTLCRAQTVMNLPTRIFTLNPKACSVVELYGILDPVSRDWTDGLLSNIFRDCNKPTEKSERRYILFDGDVDALWIEN
;
A
#
# COMPACT_ATOMS: atom_id res chain seq x y z
N PHE A 1 7.98 -20.90 15.99
CA PHE A 1 7.99 -22.18 15.25
C PHE A 1 6.67 -22.96 15.38
N ARG A 2 6.11 -23.20 16.59
CA ARG A 2 4.87 -23.98 16.77
C ARG A 2 3.68 -23.50 15.92
N ALA A 3 3.45 -22.18 15.85
CA ALA A 3 2.40 -21.59 15.02
C ALA A 3 2.55 -21.95 13.53
N ILE A 4 3.77 -21.86 13.00
CA ILE A 4 4.08 -22.24 11.61
C ILE A 4 3.90 -23.75 11.41
N GLY A 5 4.31 -24.57 12.37
CA GLY A 5 4.03 -26.02 12.35
C GLY A 5 2.53 -26.31 12.24
N THR A 6 1.68 -25.62 12.99
CA THR A 6 0.22 -25.77 12.89
C THR A 6 -0.31 -25.36 11.51
N ILE A 7 0.19 -24.26 10.94
CA ILE A 7 -0.18 -23.82 9.58
C ILE A 7 0.24 -24.87 8.55
N LEU A 8 1.48 -25.38 8.63
CA LEU A 8 2.01 -26.40 7.73
C LEU A 8 1.24 -27.72 7.83
N ALA A 9 0.89 -28.15 9.05
CA ALA A 9 0.05 -29.32 9.27
C ALA A 9 -1.35 -29.14 8.67
N GLY A 10 -1.93 -27.94 8.79
CA GLY A 10 -3.20 -27.59 8.15
C GLY A 10 -3.11 -27.65 6.63
N LEU A 11 -2.07 -27.04 6.04
CA LEU A 11 -1.82 -27.05 4.59
C LEU A 11 -1.63 -28.47 4.04
N ALA A 12 -0.88 -29.31 4.75
CA ALA A 12 -0.62 -30.70 4.36
C ALA A 12 -1.92 -31.54 4.34
N GLN A 13 -2.81 -31.32 5.31
CA GLN A 13 -4.07 -32.06 5.39
C GLN A 13 -5.13 -31.54 4.40
N CYS A 14 -5.16 -30.23 4.12
CA CYS A 14 -6.16 -29.67 3.20
C CYS A 14 -5.73 -29.66 1.73
N GLY A 15 -4.44 -29.89 1.43
CA GLY A 15 -3.91 -29.89 0.06
C GLY A 15 -3.84 -28.51 -0.58
N ALA A 16 -3.85 -27.44 0.22
CA ALA A 16 -3.80 -26.07 -0.28
C ALA A 16 -2.36 -25.58 -0.53
N TRP A 17 -2.24 -24.48 -1.27
CA TRP A 17 -0.96 -23.81 -1.50
C TRP A 17 -0.76 -22.69 -0.48
N GLY A 18 0.31 -22.79 0.31
CA GLY A 18 0.75 -21.73 1.21
C GLY A 18 1.76 -20.83 0.51
N CYS A 19 1.42 -19.56 0.33
CA CYS A 19 2.34 -18.52 -0.13
C CYS A 19 2.75 -17.65 1.06
N PHE A 20 3.93 -17.89 1.61
CA PHE A 20 4.46 -17.14 2.75
C PHE A 20 5.22 -15.91 2.24
N ASP A 21 4.64 -14.74 2.46
CA ASP A 21 5.27 -13.48 2.10
C ASP A 21 6.35 -13.08 3.12
N GLU A 22 7.42 -12.43 2.66
CA GLU A 22 8.51 -11.90 3.49
C GLU A 22 9.15 -12.93 4.45
N PHE A 23 9.31 -14.17 3.98
CA PHE A 23 9.77 -15.31 4.79
C PHE A 23 11.14 -15.09 5.45
N ASN A 24 11.95 -14.20 4.88
CA ASN A 24 13.28 -13.83 5.36
C ASN A 24 13.29 -12.81 6.52
N ARG A 25 12.13 -12.49 7.11
CA ARG A 25 12.02 -11.78 8.40
C ARG A 25 11.96 -12.70 9.61
N ILE A 26 11.73 -13.99 9.41
CA ILE A 26 11.64 -14.95 10.50
C ILE A 26 13.04 -15.13 11.12
N ASP A 27 13.11 -15.13 12.45
CA ASP A 27 14.35 -15.35 13.18
C ASP A 27 15.05 -16.66 12.76
N ILE A 28 16.38 -16.61 12.64
CA ILE A 28 17.22 -17.71 12.13
C ILE A 28 17.06 -18.98 12.98
N SER A 29 16.89 -18.85 14.30
CA SER A 29 16.68 -19.99 15.19
C SER A 29 15.37 -20.72 14.86
N VAL A 30 14.33 -19.96 14.49
CA VAL A 30 13.02 -20.47 14.11
C VAL A 30 13.05 -21.09 12.72
N LEU A 31 13.78 -20.48 11.78
CA LEU A 31 13.98 -21.01 10.42
C LEU A 31 14.63 -22.40 10.42
N SER A 32 15.56 -22.64 11.34
CA SER A 32 16.20 -23.95 11.48
C SER A 32 15.20 -25.06 11.82
N VAL A 33 14.25 -24.80 12.73
CA VAL A 33 13.19 -25.76 13.08
C VAL A 33 12.21 -25.94 11.91
N ILE A 34 11.85 -24.85 11.23
CA ILE A 34 10.97 -24.90 10.06
C ILE A 34 11.61 -25.72 8.94
N SER A 35 12.94 -25.67 8.77
CA SER A 35 13.66 -26.50 7.81
C SER A 35 13.38 -27.99 8.02
N THR A 36 13.36 -28.46 9.27
CA THR A 36 13.04 -29.85 9.59
C THR A 36 11.58 -30.16 9.27
N GLN A 37 10.65 -29.28 9.61
CA GLN A 37 9.22 -29.44 9.31
C GLN A 37 8.97 -29.55 7.80
N LEU A 38 9.56 -28.65 7.00
CA LEU A 38 9.47 -28.66 5.55
C LEU A 38 10.11 -29.91 4.95
N GLN A 39 11.25 -30.35 5.48
CA GLN A 39 11.92 -31.57 5.04
C GLN A 39 11.04 -32.80 5.29
N THR A 40 10.38 -32.91 6.44
CA THR A 40 9.45 -34.01 6.75
C THR A 40 8.29 -34.08 5.76
N ILE A 41 7.67 -32.93 5.45
CA ILE A 41 6.60 -32.84 4.45
C ILE A 41 7.11 -33.22 3.06
N ARG A 42 8.27 -32.68 2.65
CA ARG A 42 8.90 -33.00 1.36
C ARG A 42 9.20 -34.50 1.22
N SER A 43 9.76 -35.12 2.25
CA SER A 43 10.06 -36.55 2.26
C SER A 43 8.79 -37.39 2.15
N ALA A 44 7.72 -37.03 2.86
CA ALA A 44 6.43 -37.71 2.76
C ALA A 44 5.83 -37.60 1.35
N LEU A 45 5.91 -36.42 0.72
CA LEU A 45 5.49 -36.22 -0.68
C LEU A 45 6.31 -37.06 -1.67
N MET A 46 7.63 -37.13 -1.49
CA MET A 46 8.51 -37.94 -2.35
C MET A 46 8.22 -39.44 -2.22
N MET A 47 7.94 -39.91 -1.01
CA MET A 47 7.55 -41.29 -0.74
C MET A 47 6.11 -41.61 -1.13
N LYS A 48 5.30 -40.60 -1.49
CA LYS A 48 3.88 -40.74 -1.85
C LYS A 48 3.04 -41.43 -0.77
N VAL A 49 3.35 -41.17 0.50
CA VAL A 49 2.57 -41.71 1.63
C VAL A 49 1.27 -40.93 1.81
N LYS A 50 0.20 -41.60 2.27
CA LYS A 50 -1.09 -40.94 2.56
C LYS A 50 -1.16 -40.35 3.97
N ARG A 51 -0.35 -40.89 4.88
CA ARG A 51 -0.22 -40.46 6.28
C ARG A 51 1.24 -40.45 6.65
N PHE A 52 1.62 -39.49 7.48
CA PHE A 52 2.99 -39.36 7.97
C PHE A 52 2.99 -38.75 9.37
N ASN A 53 4.06 -39.02 10.11
CA ASN A 53 4.25 -38.43 11.43
C ASN A 53 4.83 -37.01 11.29
N PHE A 54 4.11 -36.01 11.79
CA PHE A 54 4.51 -34.61 11.79
C PHE A 54 4.39 -34.04 13.20
N GLU A 55 5.49 -33.52 13.76
CA GLU A 55 5.54 -32.96 15.12
C GLU A 55 4.99 -33.93 16.22
N GLY A 56 5.14 -35.24 16.01
CA GLY A 56 4.69 -36.27 16.96
C GLY A 56 3.23 -36.70 16.81
N ALA A 57 2.50 -36.16 15.83
CA ALA A 57 1.15 -36.60 15.48
C ALA A 57 1.11 -37.21 14.08
N GLU A 58 0.37 -38.31 13.92
CA GLU A 58 0.09 -38.86 12.59
C GLU A 58 -0.99 -38.02 11.91
N ILE A 59 -0.63 -37.39 10.79
CA ILE A 59 -1.54 -36.54 10.00
C ILE A 59 -1.72 -37.08 8.58
N GLU A 60 -2.87 -36.76 7.99
CA GLU A 60 -3.13 -37.06 6.57
C GLU A 60 -2.35 -36.10 5.66
N LEU A 61 -1.93 -36.61 4.50
CA LEU A 61 -1.21 -35.85 3.49
C LEU A 61 -2.01 -35.84 2.18
N ASP A 62 -2.42 -34.66 1.74
CA ASP A 62 -2.88 -34.43 0.38
C ASP A 62 -1.69 -34.03 -0.51
N ALA A 63 -1.47 -34.78 -1.59
CA ALA A 63 -0.38 -34.58 -2.53
C ALA A 63 -0.46 -33.24 -3.31
N LYS A 64 -1.58 -32.52 -3.24
CA LYS A 64 -1.76 -31.20 -3.85
C LYS A 64 -1.09 -30.07 -3.08
N VAL A 65 -0.66 -30.31 -1.84
CA VAL A 65 -0.03 -29.29 -0.99
C VAL A 65 1.17 -28.66 -1.70
N GLY A 66 1.24 -27.34 -1.63
CA GLY A 66 2.32 -26.55 -2.22
C GLY A 66 2.80 -25.51 -1.22
N ILE A 67 4.12 -25.32 -1.14
CA ILE A 67 4.71 -24.33 -0.23
C ILE A 67 5.61 -23.41 -1.05
N PHE A 68 5.27 -22.14 -1.04
CA PHE A 68 5.96 -21.07 -1.76
C PHE A 68 6.35 -19.98 -0.78
N ILE A 69 7.52 -19.41 -0.99
CA ILE A 69 8.02 -18.31 -0.18
C ILE A 69 8.40 -17.15 -1.10
N THR A 70 8.22 -15.93 -0.63
CA THR A 70 8.84 -14.75 -1.22
C THR A 70 9.92 -14.23 -0.27
N MET A 71 10.94 -13.63 -0.86
CA MET A 71 11.98 -12.93 -0.11
C MET A 71 12.41 -11.74 -0.97
N ASN A 72 12.62 -10.57 -0.37
CA ASN A 72 13.37 -9.52 -1.05
C ASN A 72 14.68 -9.27 -0.30
N PRO A 73 15.81 -9.76 -0.83
CA PRO A 73 17.14 -9.53 -0.27
C PRO A 73 17.49 -8.04 -0.21
N GLY A 74 18.34 -7.65 0.74
CA GLY A 74 18.93 -6.30 0.80
C GLY A 74 18.07 -5.19 1.43
N TYR A 75 16.88 -5.51 1.94
CA TYR A 75 16.09 -4.56 2.75
C TYR A 75 16.42 -4.68 4.23
N ALA A 76 16.28 -3.58 4.97
CA ALA A 76 16.53 -3.53 6.41
C ALA A 76 15.65 -4.54 7.17
N GLY A 77 16.19 -5.14 8.24
CA GLY A 77 15.47 -6.12 9.06
C GLY A 77 15.28 -7.50 8.42
N ARG A 78 15.90 -7.77 7.27
CA ARG A 78 15.81 -9.07 6.59
C ARG A 78 17.13 -9.82 6.66
N THR A 79 17.08 -11.08 7.07
CA THR A 79 18.24 -11.98 7.15
C THR A 79 18.36 -12.83 5.89
N GLU A 80 19.57 -13.21 5.51
CA GLU A 80 19.70 -14.27 4.51
C GLU A 80 19.17 -15.60 5.05
N LEU A 81 18.52 -16.38 4.19
CA LEU A 81 18.05 -17.70 4.57
C LEU A 81 19.23 -18.65 4.82
N PRO A 82 19.17 -19.52 5.84
CA PRO A 82 20.14 -20.59 6.01
C PRO A 82 20.21 -21.50 4.78
N GLU A 83 21.41 -22.02 4.46
CA GLU A 83 21.61 -22.93 3.32
C GLU A 83 20.74 -24.20 3.41
N SER A 84 20.50 -24.70 4.63
CA SER A 84 19.60 -25.82 4.88
C SER A 84 18.17 -25.56 4.38
N VAL A 85 17.68 -24.33 4.55
CA VAL A 85 16.36 -23.91 4.08
C VAL A 85 16.39 -23.66 2.57
N LYS A 86 17.42 -22.97 2.06
CA LYS A 86 17.58 -22.69 0.62
C LYS A 86 17.57 -23.98 -0.20
N ALA A 87 18.19 -25.06 0.30
CA ALA A 87 18.23 -26.37 -0.36
C ALA A 87 16.84 -27.05 -0.50
N LEU A 88 15.82 -26.58 0.22
CA LEU A 88 14.45 -27.08 0.13
C LEU A 88 13.64 -26.40 -0.98
N PHE A 89 14.08 -25.24 -1.47
CA PHE A 89 13.34 -24.43 -2.42
C PHE A 89 14.05 -24.35 -3.76
N ARG A 90 13.25 -24.15 -4.82
CA ARG A 90 13.78 -23.82 -6.15
C ARG A 90 13.73 -22.30 -6.33
N PRO A 91 14.89 -21.62 -6.50
CA PRO A 91 14.90 -20.17 -6.65
C PRO A 91 14.31 -19.75 -8.01
N VAL A 92 13.50 -18.70 -7.99
CA VAL A 92 13.00 -18.00 -9.17
C VAL A 92 13.33 -16.52 -8.98
N VAL A 93 13.96 -15.93 -9.99
CA VAL A 93 14.48 -14.56 -9.89
C VAL A 93 13.66 -13.65 -10.79
N CYS A 94 12.91 -12.73 -10.18
CA CYS A 94 12.02 -11.77 -10.84
C CYS A 94 12.61 -10.36 -10.74
N ILE A 95 13.52 -9.98 -11.66
CA ILE A 95 14.29 -8.72 -11.55
C ILE A 95 13.53 -7.51 -12.10
N LEU A 96 13.10 -7.58 -13.37
CA LEU A 96 12.55 -6.42 -14.07
C LEU A 96 11.22 -6.78 -14.74
N PRO A 97 10.08 -6.20 -14.31
CA PRO A 97 8.81 -6.39 -15.00
C PRO A 97 8.76 -5.59 -16.30
N ASN A 98 8.02 -6.09 -17.29
CA ASN A 98 7.72 -5.33 -18.51
C ASN A 98 6.57 -4.34 -18.25
N LEU A 99 6.94 -3.11 -17.84
CA LEU A 99 5.97 -2.07 -17.49
C LEU A 99 5.07 -1.65 -18.66
N GLU A 100 5.60 -1.62 -19.89
CA GLU A 100 4.84 -1.19 -21.07
C GLU A 100 3.72 -2.19 -21.39
N MET A 101 4.03 -3.49 -21.33
CA MET A 101 3.04 -4.54 -21.55
C MET A 101 1.96 -4.55 -20.46
N ILE A 102 2.34 -4.30 -19.20
CA ILE A 102 1.38 -4.19 -18.09
C ILE A 102 0.46 -2.98 -18.28
N CYS A 103 1.01 -1.81 -18.59
CA CYS A 103 0.22 -0.62 -18.91
C CYS A 103 -0.76 -0.87 -20.05
N LEU A 104 -0.27 -1.47 -21.14
CA LEU A 104 -1.07 -1.77 -22.33
C LEU A 104 -2.28 -2.65 -21.97
N ILE A 105 -2.05 -3.78 -21.30
CA ILE A 105 -3.11 -4.71 -20.93
C ILE A 105 -4.10 -4.05 -19.97
N SER A 106 -3.61 -3.29 -18.99
CA SER A 106 -4.47 -2.61 -18.02
C SER A 106 -5.36 -1.56 -18.70
N LEU A 107 -4.78 -0.67 -19.53
CA LEU A 107 -5.55 0.34 -20.26
C LEU A 107 -6.56 -0.30 -21.19
N PHE A 108 -6.15 -1.34 -21.93
CA PHE A 108 -7.05 -2.07 -22.82
C PHE A 108 -8.22 -2.72 -22.04
N SER A 109 -7.96 -3.29 -20.86
CA SER A 109 -9.00 -3.87 -20.00
C SER A 109 -9.99 -2.84 -19.46
N ASP A 110 -9.58 -1.58 -19.32
CA ASP A 110 -10.44 -0.46 -18.90
C ASP A 110 -11.17 0.21 -20.08
N GLY A 111 -11.02 -0.32 -21.30
CA GLY A 111 -11.75 0.12 -22.49
C GLY A 111 -11.06 1.21 -23.31
N PHE A 112 -9.75 1.42 -23.13
CA PHE A 112 -8.98 2.36 -23.95
C PHE A 112 -8.67 1.76 -25.33
N LEU A 113 -9.05 2.46 -26.40
CA LEU A 113 -8.77 2.07 -27.78
C LEU A 113 -7.32 2.39 -28.19
N GLU A 114 -6.76 3.49 -27.70
CA GLU A 114 -5.39 3.94 -28.00
C GLU A 114 -4.34 3.41 -27.01
N ALA A 115 -4.68 2.35 -26.27
CA ALA A 115 -3.89 1.81 -25.16
C ALA A 115 -2.41 1.58 -25.50
N LYS A 116 -2.07 1.16 -26.73
CA LYS A 116 -0.69 0.93 -27.18
C LYS A 116 0.16 2.21 -27.17
N VAL A 117 -0.37 3.30 -27.70
CA VAL A 117 0.34 4.59 -27.75
C VAL A 117 0.44 5.17 -26.33
N LEU A 118 -0.67 5.09 -25.59
CA LEU A 118 -0.77 5.60 -24.23
C LEU A 118 0.15 4.89 -23.24
N ALA A 119 0.28 3.56 -23.34
CA ALA A 119 1.18 2.77 -22.51
C ALA A 119 2.64 3.17 -22.72
N LYS A 120 3.07 3.34 -23.97
CA LYS A 120 4.42 3.81 -24.31
C LYS A 120 4.68 5.22 -23.78
N LYS A 121 3.72 6.13 -23.93
CA LYS A 121 3.82 7.49 -23.38
C LYS A 121 4.02 7.45 -21.86
N MET A 122 3.18 6.68 -21.16
CA MET A 122 3.25 6.55 -19.71
C MET A 122 4.59 6.01 -19.20
N THR A 123 5.11 4.95 -19.83
CA THR A 123 6.40 4.37 -19.42
C THR A 123 7.58 5.31 -19.71
N VAL A 124 7.56 6.02 -20.84
CA VAL A 124 8.55 7.04 -21.16
C VAL A 124 8.50 8.17 -20.14
N LEU A 125 7.32 8.67 -19.76
CA LEU A 125 7.19 9.71 -18.74
C LEU A 125 7.83 9.30 -17.42
N TYR A 126 7.50 8.10 -16.92
CA TYR A 126 8.03 7.60 -15.65
C TYR A 126 9.55 7.40 -15.71
N LYS A 127 10.08 6.96 -16.85
CA LYS A 127 11.51 6.85 -17.08
C LYS A 127 12.19 8.23 -17.04
N LEU A 128 11.68 9.20 -17.80
CA LEU A 128 12.23 10.55 -17.85
C LEU A 128 12.13 11.25 -16.50
N ALA A 129 11.00 11.13 -15.80
CA ALA A 129 10.81 11.74 -14.50
C ALA A 129 11.77 11.15 -13.45
N ARG A 130 12.05 9.84 -13.50
CA ARG A 130 13.07 9.20 -12.65
C ARG A 130 14.49 9.71 -12.93
N GLU A 131 14.80 10.03 -14.19
CA GLU A 131 16.14 10.45 -14.62
C GLU A 131 16.38 11.96 -14.42
N GLN A 132 15.35 12.79 -14.54
CA GLN A 132 15.46 14.24 -14.56
C GLN A 132 15.04 14.94 -13.26
N LEU A 133 14.10 14.38 -12.50
CA LEU A 133 13.67 14.99 -11.24
C LEU A 133 14.67 14.71 -10.12
N SER A 134 14.61 15.53 -9.07
CA SER A 134 15.48 15.35 -7.92
C SER A 134 15.26 13.99 -7.23
N LYS A 135 16.32 13.45 -6.62
CA LYS A 135 16.26 12.16 -5.90
C LYS A 135 15.68 12.37 -4.50
N GLN A 136 14.36 12.23 -4.38
CA GLN A 136 13.66 12.28 -3.09
C GLN A 136 13.33 10.89 -2.56
N PHE A 137 13.40 10.69 -1.24
CA PHE A 137 13.08 9.40 -0.60
C PHE A 137 11.62 8.94 -0.79
N HIS A 138 10.70 9.88 -0.98
CA HIS A 138 9.26 9.62 -1.13
C HIS A 138 8.82 9.49 -2.61
N TYR A 139 9.74 9.63 -3.57
CA TYR A 139 9.41 9.43 -4.98
C TYR A 139 9.39 7.94 -5.30
N ASP A 140 8.23 7.45 -5.74
CA ASP A 140 8.03 6.08 -6.16
C ASP A 140 7.69 6.01 -7.66
N TRP A 141 8.62 5.47 -8.43
CA TRP A 141 8.50 5.20 -9.86
C TRP A 141 8.25 3.71 -10.16
N GLY A 142 7.95 2.92 -9.13
CA GLY A 142 7.71 1.49 -9.23
C GLY A 142 6.32 1.12 -9.76
N LEU A 143 6.08 -0.18 -9.88
CA LEU A 143 4.85 -0.75 -10.42
C LEU A 143 3.61 -0.38 -9.58
N ARG A 144 3.74 -0.18 -8.27
CA ARG A 144 2.63 0.20 -7.38
C ARG A 144 2.12 1.62 -7.69
N ALA A 145 3.03 2.57 -7.87
CA ALA A 145 2.68 3.93 -8.28
C ALA A 145 2.00 3.92 -9.66
N LEU A 146 2.58 3.19 -10.61
CA LEU A 146 2.04 3.01 -11.96
C LEU A 146 0.62 2.41 -11.95
N ASN A 147 0.40 1.32 -11.23
CA ASN A 147 -0.92 0.68 -11.08
C ASN A 147 -1.97 1.61 -10.46
N SER A 148 -1.55 2.50 -9.57
CA SER A 148 -2.46 3.48 -8.96
C SER A 148 -2.95 4.50 -9.99
N VAL A 149 -2.06 4.97 -10.87
CA VAL A 149 -2.43 5.87 -11.97
C VAL A 149 -3.35 5.17 -12.95
N LEU A 150 -3.04 3.93 -13.35
CA LEU A 150 -3.85 3.15 -14.30
C LEU A 150 -5.28 2.98 -13.78
N ARG A 151 -5.42 2.60 -12.50
CA ARG A 151 -6.74 2.48 -11.86
C ARG A 151 -7.52 3.79 -11.88
N MET A 152 -6.85 4.91 -11.58
CA MET A 152 -7.47 6.24 -11.64
C MET A 152 -7.91 6.59 -13.06
N ALA A 153 -7.07 6.33 -14.06
CA ALA A 153 -7.39 6.57 -15.47
C ALA A 153 -8.64 5.77 -15.89
N GLY A 154 -8.75 4.51 -15.48
CA GLY A 154 -9.95 3.70 -15.72
C GLY A 154 -11.22 4.26 -15.07
N VAL A 155 -11.13 4.73 -13.82
CA VAL A 155 -12.26 5.39 -13.14
C VAL A 155 -12.68 6.68 -13.86
N LEU A 156 -11.72 7.52 -14.23
CA LEU A 156 -11.98 8.76 -14.96
C LEU A 156 -12.58 8.50 -16.34
N LYS A 157 -12.11 7.48 -17.07
CA LYS A 157 -12.66 7.11 -18.38
C LYS A 157 -14.12 6.66 -18.27
N ARG A 158 -14.47 5.89 -17.24
CA ARG A 158 -15.86 5.48 -16.99
C ARG A 158 -16.76 6.65 -16.57
N ALA A 159 -16.24 7.57 -15.76
CA ALA A 159 -16.98 8.75 -15.31
C ALA A 159 -17.20 9.78 -16.43
N SER A 160 -16.34 9.80 -17.45
CA SER A 160 -16.43 10.77 -18.56
C SER A 160 -16.08 10.10 -19.90
N PRO A 161 -17.02 9.35 -20.50
CA PRO A 161 -16.77 8.56 -21.71
C PRO A 161 -16.36 9.41 -22.92
N ASP A 162 -16.90 10.62 -23.03
CA ASP A 162 -16.75 11.52 -24.17
C ASP A 162 -15.40 12.26 -24.21
N ILE A 163 -14.64 12.22 -23.10
CA ILE A 163 -13.32 12.86 -23.03
C ILE A 163 -12.30 12.00 -23.78
N SER A 164 -11.42 12.67 -24.54
CA SER A 164 -10.28 12.03 -25.20
C SER A 164 -9.47 11.19 -24.21
N GLU A 165 -9.17 9.95 -24.59
CA GLU A 165 -8.38 9.00 -23.80
C GLU A 165 -7.02 9.56 -23.40
N THR A 166 -6.39 10.30 -24.32
CA THR A 166 -5.12 10.98 -24.08
C THR A 166 -5.24 12.02 -22.96
N LEU A 167 -6.33 12.82 -22.95
CA LEU A 167 -6.57 13.82 -21.91
C LEU A 167 -6.90 13.17 -20.56
N VAL A 168 -7.66 12.07 -20.56
CA VAL A 168 -7.94 11.28 -19.34
C VAL A 168 -6.65 10.76 -18.71
N LEU A 169 -5.75 10.17 -19.52
CA LEU A 169 -4.48 9.66 -19.00
C LEU A 169 -3.57 10.79 -18.51
N MET A 170 -3.44 11.88 -19.27
CA MET A 170 -2.66 13.06 -18.87
C MET A 170 -3.13 13.59 -17.51
N ARG A 171 -4.46 13.69 -17.33
CA ARG A 171 -5.06 14.13 -16.07
C ARG A 171 -4.73 13.18 -14.92
N ALA A 172 -4.92 11.87 -15.12
CA ALA A 172 -4.60 10.88 -14.09
C ALA A 172 -3.11 10.92 -13.69
N LEU A 173 -2.21 11.09 -14.67
CA LEU A 173 -0.77 11.20 -14.44
C LEU A 173 -0.41 12.44 -13.64
N ARG A 174 -1.01 13.59 -13.97
CA ARG A 174 -0.79 14.84 -13.24
C ARG A 174 -1.33 14.76 -11.82
N ASP A 175 -2.62 14.48 -11.67
CA ASP A 175 -3.32 14.60 -10.38
C ASP A 175 -2.75 13.59 -9.34
N MET A 176 -2.30 12.41 -9.76
CA MET A 176 -1.72 11.39 -8.86
C MET A 176 -0.27 11.66 -8.46
N ASN A 177 0.48 12.44 -9.23
CA ASN A 177 1.91 12.68 -8.97
C ASN A 177 2.19 14.09 -8.45
N TYR A 178 1.41 15.08 -8.86
CA TYR A 178 1.55 16.48 -8.45
C TYR A 178 1.63 16.69 -6.92
N PRO A 179 0.79 16.05 -6.08
CA PRO A 179 0.84 16.25 -4.63
C PRO A 179 2.12 15.76 -3.97
N LYS A 180 2.91 14.92 -4.65
CA LYS A 180 4.12 14.29 -4.10
C LYS A 180 5.37 15.12 -4.35
N PHE A 181 5.37 16.00 -5.35
CA PHE A 181 6.59 16.69 -5.77
C PHE A 181 6.96 17.82 -4.83
N VAL A 182 8.27 18.01 -4.65
CA VAL A 182 8.80 19.24 -4.08
C VAL A 182 8.56 20.40 -5.04
N PHE A 183 8.52 21.62 -4.51
CA PHE A 183 8.17 22.81 -5.28
C PHE A 183 9.00 22.97 -6.56
N ASP A 184 10.31 22.73 -6.48
CA ASP A 184 11.24 22.89 -7.60
C ASP A 184 11.06 21.85 -8.72
N ASP A 185 10.55 20.66 -8.40
CA ASP A 185 10.34 19.58 -9.37
C ASP A 185 8.99 19.70 -10.10
N VAL A 186 8.06 20.49 -9.57
CA VAL A 186 6.72 20.66 -10.16
C VAL A 186 6.79 21.24 -11.59
N PRO A 187 7.52 22.34 -11.86
CA PRO A 187 7.64 22.88 -13.21
C PRO A 187 8.30 21.90 -14.18
N LEU A 188 9.32 21.16 -13.72
CA LEU A 188 10.02 20.16 -14.53
C LEU A 188 9.07 19.04 -14.95
N PHE A 189 8.28 18.51 -14.02
CA PHE A 189 7.31 17.46 -14.32
C PHE A 189 6.20 17.96 -15.27
N LEU A 190 5.72 19.19 -15.07
CA LEU A 190 4.73 19.78 -15.98
C LEU A 190 5.29 19.98 -17.39
N GLY A 191 6.57 20.35 -17.53
CA GLY A 191 7.26 20.39 -18.82
C GLY A 191 7.31 19.02 -19.50
N LEU A 192 7.68 17.97 -18.77
CA LEU A 192 7.68 16.59 -19.28
C LEU A 192 6.28 16.13 -19.75
N ILE A 193 5.23 16.54 -19.03
CA ILE A 193 3.84 16.28 -19.45
C ILE A 193 3.52 17.02 -20.75
N GLN A 194 3.87 18.30 -20.87
CA GLN A 194 3.61 19.09 -22.08
C GLN A 194 4.33 18.55 -23.30
N ASP A 195 5.59 18.12 -23.15
CA ASP A 195 6.38 17.52 -24.24
C ASP A 195 5.75 16.21 -24.77
N LEU A 196 5.17 15.42 -23.87
CA LEU A 196 4.58 14.12 -24.19
C LEU A 196 3.12 14.21 -24.69
N PHE A 197 2.43 15.27 -24.28
CA PHE A 197 1.02 15.57 -24.57
C PHE A 197 0.88 16.99 -25.16
N PRO A 198 1.46 17.27 -26.34
CA PRO A 198 1.49 18.61 -26.90
C PRO A 198 0.08 19.09 -27.29
N GLY A 199 -0.19 20.37 -27.05
CA GLY A 199 -1.45 21.02 -27.45
C GLY A 199 -2.68 20.60 -26.64
N LEU A 200 -2.49 19.95 -25.48
CA LEU A 200 -3.58 19.56 -24.59
C LEU A 200 -3.53 20.40 -23.32
N ASP A 201 -4.60 21.18 -23.10
CA ASP A 201 -4.83 21.84 -21.83
C ASP A 201 -5.66 20.93 -20.93
N CYS A 202 -5.15 20.67 -19.73
CA CYS A 202 -5.87 19.90 -18.73
C CYS A 202 -6.42 20.87 -17.66
N PRO A 203 -7.68 21.31 -17.74
CA PRO A 203 -8.24 22.13 -16.67
C PRO A 203 -8.29 21.33 -15.37
N ARG A 204 -8.01 21.99 -14.25
CA ARG A 204 -8.18 21.38 -12.94
C ARG A 204 -9.67 21.29 -12.63
N VAL A 205 -10.12 20.13 -12.16
CA VAL A 205 -11.49 20.03 -11.62
C VAL A 205 -11.49 20.63 -10.22
N GLY A 206 -12.28 21.70 -10.06
CA GLY A 206 -12.51 22.29 -8.76
C GLY A 206 -13.53 21.48 -7.96
N TYR A 207 -13.45 21.59 -6.64
CA TYR A 207 -14.49 21.15 -5.72
C TYR A 207 -15.06 22.38 -5.00
N PRO A 208 -15.95 23.16 -5.64
CA PRO A 208 -16.41 24.43 -5.09
C PRO A 208 -17.01 24.30 -3.69
N ASP A 209 -17.87 23.30 -3.50
CA ASP A 209 -18.53 23.04 -2.21
C ASP A 209 -17.54 22.65 -1.12
N PHE A 210 -16.56 21.81 -1.46
CA PHE A 210 -15.51 21.41 -0.52
C PHE A 210 -14.57 22.57 -0.19
N ASN A 211 -14.20 23.39 -1.18
CA ASN A 211 -13.39 24.58 -0.97
C ASN A 211 -14.08 25.57 -0.03
N ALA A 212 -15.38 25.82 -0.25
CA ALA A 212 -16.18 26.67 0.63
C ALA A 212 -16.24 26.13 2.06
N ALA A 213 -16.43 24.81 2.24
CA ALA A 213 -16.41 24.17 3.55
C ALA A 213 -15.03 24.28 4.23
N VAL A 214 -13.93 24.12 3.49
CA VAL A 214 -12.56 24.27 3.99
C VAL A 214 -12.31 25.70 4.46
N GLU A 215 -12.68 26.70 3.65
CA GLU A 215 -12.54 28.12 4.02
C GLU A 215 -13.36 28.47 5.26
N GLN A 216 -14.62 28.00 5.32
CA GLN A 216 -15.47 28.16 6.51
C GLN A 216 -14.83 27.56 7.77
N VAL A 217 -14.25 26.36 7.66
CA VAL A 217 -13.59 25.69 8.79
C VAL A 217 -12.32 26.44 9.21
N LEU A 218 -11.53 26.97 8.28
CA LEU A 218 -10.33 27.73 8.62
C LEU A 218 -10.70 29.02 9.38
N VAL A 219 -11.68 29.77 8.89
CA VAL A 219 -12.15 31.02 9.51
C VAL A 219 -12.75 30.77 10.88
N SER A 220 -13.62 29.76 11.02
CA SER A 220 -14.25 29.43 12.31
C SER A 220 -13.25 29.00 13.38
N ASN A 221 -12.07 28.52 12.99
CA ASN A 221 -10.98 28.15 13.89
C ASN A 221 -9.95 29.27 14.11
N GLY A 222 -10.21 30.47 13.59
CA GLY A 222 -9.33 31.64 13.76
C GLY A 222 -8.07 31.61 12.89
N PHE A 223 -8.01 30.79 11.85
CA PHE A 223 -6.90 30.79 10.90
C PHE A 223 -7.10 31.84 9.80
N ILE A 224 -5.98 32.36 9.28
CA ILE A 224 -5.96 33.17 8.06
C ILE A 224 -6.07 32.23 6.86
N ILE A 225 -6.94 32.55 5.91
CA ILE A 225 -7.07 31.78 4.67
C ILE A 225 -5.83 32.00 3.81
N LEU A 226 -5.03 30.95 3.65
CA LEU A 226 -3.92 30.89 2.72
C LEU A 226 -4.32 30.00 1.53
N PRO A 227 -4.32 30.50 0.27
CA PRO A 227 -4.72 29.70 -0.89
C PRO A 227 -3.93 28.40 -1.03
N ILE A 228 -2.63 28.43 -0.72
CA ILE A 228 -1.77 27.24 -0.73
C ILE A 228 -2.18 26.20 0.32
N GLN A 229 -2.69 26.64 1.47
CA GLN A 229 -3.15 25.73 2.52
C GLN A 229 -4.47 25.07 2.14
N VAL A 230 -5.42 25.84 1.58
CA VAL A 230 -6.67 25.32 1.02
C VAL A 230 -6.35 24.28 -0.06
N ASP A 231 -5.43 24.60 -0.96
CA ASP A 231 -4.98 23.70 -2.00
C ASP A 231 -4.41 22.38 -1.46
N LYS A 232 -3.62 22.43 -0.38
CA LYS A 232 -3.10 21.20 0.28
C LYS A 232 -4.18 20.36 0.93
N VAL A 233 -5.24 20.97 1.48
CA VAL A 233 -6.40 20.23 2.01
C VAL A 233 -7.14 19.51 0.87
N VAL A 234 -7.31 20.16 -0.27
CA VAL A 234 -7.93 19.56 -1.47
C VAL A 234 -7.06 18.41 -2.01
N GLN A 235 -5.75 18.61 -2.14
CA GLN A 235 -4.83 17.56 -2.60
C GLN A 235 -4.87 16.33 -1.68
N LEU A 236 -4.95 16.53 -0.35
CA LEU A 236 -5.10 15.44 0.60
C LEU A 236 -6.44 14.71 0.41
N TYR A 237 -7.53 15.46 0.21
CA TYR A 237 -8.85 14.90 -0.05
C TYR A 237 -8.86 14.03 -1.32
N GLU A 238 -8.33 14.55 -2.44
CA GLU A 238 -8.19 13.80 -3.70
C GLU A 238 -7.35 12.53 -3.53
N THR A 239 -6.22 12.65 -2.81
CA THR A 239 -5.33 11.50 -2.55
C THR A 239 -6.05 10.42 -1.74
N MET A 240 -6.79 10.80 -0.70
CA MET A 240 -7.54 9.87 0.16
C MET A 240 -8.72 9.20 -0.56
N MET A 241 -9.25 9.79 -1.65
CA MET A 241 -10.28 9.12 -2.47
C MET A 241 -9.71 7.92 -3.26
N THR A 242 -8.41 7.93 -3.54
CA THR A 242 -7.76 6.92 -4.39
C THR A 242 -7.00 5.86 -3.62
N ARG A 243 -6.55 6.18 -2.40
CA ARG A 243 -5.71 5.32 -1.56
C ARG A 243 -6.28 5.23 -0.15
N HIS A 244 -6.18 4.05 0.44
CA HIS A 244 -6.61 3.79 1.82
C HIS A 244 -5.69 4.43 2.87
N SER A 245 -4.42 4.69 2.52
CA SER A 245 -3.42 5.29 3.39
C SER A 245 -2.71 6.43 2.66
N SER A 246 -2.31 7.45 3.42
CA SER A 246 -1.62 8.64 2.90
C SER A 246 -0.64 9.15 3.94
N MET A 247 0.51 9.66 3.49
CA MET A 247 1.52 10.25 4.36
C MET A 247 1.50 11.77 4.21
N LEU A 248 1.44 12.48 5.34
CA LEU A 248 1.61 13.94 5.37
C LEU A 248 3.05 14.27 5.71
N VAL A 249 3.82 14.64 4.69
CA VAL A 249 5.26 14.95 4.83
C VAL A 249 5.47 16.46 4.78
N GLY A 250 6.30 16.97 5.68
CA GLY A 250 6.63 18.39 5.75
C GLY A 250 7.40 18.74 7.01
N PRO A 251 7.98 19.94 7.09
CA PRO A 251 8.83 20.35 8.20
C PRO A 251 8.05 20.50 9.52
N THR A 252 8.79 20.57 10.63
CA THR A 252 8.24 20.92 11.96
C THR A 252 7.58 22.29 11.88
N GLY A 253 6.39 22.41 12.46
CA GLY A 253 5.59 23.66 12.40
C GLY A 253 4.96 23.96 11.03
N GLY A 254 5.11 23.10 10.02
CA GLY A 254 4.58 23.32 8.66
C GLY A 254 3.04 23.18 8.49
N GLY A 255 2.26 23.22 9.58
CA GLY A 255 0.79 23.20 9.51
C GLY A 255 0.14 21.86 9.12
N LYS A 256 0.89 20.74 9.11
CA LYS A 256 0.39 19.40 8.75
C LYS A 256 -0.87 19.00 9.54
N SER A 257 -0.83 19.18 10.86
CA SER A 257 -1.97 18.88 11.74
C SER A 257 -3.19 19.74 11.42
N VAL A 258 -2.99 21.01 11.03
CA VAL A 258 -4.07 21.90 10.59
C VAL A 258 -4.72 21.36 9.32
N VAL A 259 -3.92 20.88 8.34
CA VAL A 259 -4.44 20.33 7.08
C VAL A 259 -5.35 19.12 7.32
N ILE A 260 -4.89 18.11 8.07
CA ILE A 260 -5.70 16.89 8.33
C ILE A 260 -6.93 17.18 9.18
N MET A 261 -6.82 18.04 10.20
CA MET A 261 -7.96 18.40 11.06
C MET A 261 -8.99 19.23 10.29
N THR A 262 -8.55 20.14 9.41
CA THR A 262 -9.43 20.93 8.54
C THR A 262 -10.18 20.03 7.58
N LEU A 263 -9.52 19.03 6.97
CA LEU A 263 -10.17 18.06 6.10
C LEU A 263 -11.31 17.31 6.82
N CYS A 264 -11.07 16.82 8.04
CA CYS A 264 -12.07 16.06 8.78
C CYS A 264 -13.28 16.93 9.16
N ARG A 265 -13.02 18.18 9.57
CA ARG A 265 -14.07 19.14 9.91
C ARG A 265 -14.85 19.58 8.68
N ALA A 266 -14.18 19.81 7.55
CA ALA A 266 -14.84 20.17 6.29
C ALA A 266 -15.78 19.05 5.80
N GLN A 267 -15.36 17.79 5.89
CA GLN A 267 -16.25 16.65 5.60
C GLN A 267 -17.47 16.63 6.53
N THR A 268 -17.28 16.93 7.81
CA THR A 268 -18.37 17.00 8.79
C THR A 268 -19.37 18.12 8.45
N VAL A 269 -18.89 19.29 8.00
CA VAL A 269 -19.72 20.39 7.50
C VAL A 269 -20.51 19.97 6.26
N MET A 270 -19.94 19.12 5.40
CA MET A 270 -20.61 18.54 4.24
C MET A 270 -21.54 17.36 4.57
N ASN A 271 -22.03 17.26 5.80
CA ASN A 271 -22.92 16.19 6.28
C ASN A 271 -22.31 14.78 6.21
N LEU A 272 -20.98 14.65 6.20
CA LEU A 272 -20.28 13.38 6.38
C LEU A 272 -19.51 13.42 7.70
N PRO A 273 -20.10 12.94 8.81
CA PRO A 273 -19.42 12.89 10.10
C PRO A 273 -18.09 12.15 9.98
N THR A 274 -16.98 12.85 10.26
CA THR A 274 -15.64 12.27 10.17
C THR A 274 -14.98 12.23 11.54
N ARG A 275 -14.60 11.03 11.98
CA ARG A 275 -13.89 10.79 13.23
C ARG A 275 -12.43 10.45 12.96
N ILE A 276 -11.54 10.96 13.80
CA ILE A 276 -10.11 10.67 13.74
C ILE A 276 -9.66 10.01 15.04
N PHE A 277 -9.00 8.86 14.92
CA PHE A 277 -8.39 8.13 16.02
C PHE A 277 -6.89 8.33 15.94
N THR A 278 -6.39 9.27 16.74
CA THR A 278 -4.95 9.62 16.75
C THR A 278 -4.20 8.73 17.73
N LEU A 279 -3.10 8.15 17.27
CA LEU A 279 -2.15 7.43 18.11
C LEU A 279 -0.71 7.78 17.73
N ASN A 280 0.19 7.74 18.71
CA ASN A 280 1.62 7.78 18.45
C ASN A 280 2.15 6.34 18.51
N PRO A 281 2.54 5.74 17.36
CA PRO A 281 2.98 4.35 17.33
C PRO A 281 4.28 4.09 18.11
N LYS A 282 5.08 5.14 18.37
CA LYS A 282 6.32 5.04 19.16
C LYS A 282 6.12 5.26 20.66
N ALA A 283 4.92 5.64 21.09
CA ALA A 283 4.62 5.82 22.51
C ALA A 283 4.44 4.48 23.26
N CYS A 284 4.22 3.39 22.53
CA CYS A 284 4.06 2.04 23.06
C CYS A 284 5.00 1.07 22.35
N SER A 285 5.25 -0.08 22.97
CA SER A 285 5.97 -1.17 22.32
C SER A 285 5.16 -1.76 21.16
N VAL A 286 5.84 -2.44 20.21
CA VAL A 286 5.18 -3.14 19.09
C VAL A 286 4.15 -4.18 19.59
N VAL A 287 4.48 -4.85 20.69
CA VAL A 287 3.62 -5.82 21.40
C VAL A 287 2.34 -5.15 21.91
N GLU A 288 2.43 -3.99 22.54
CA GLU A 288 1.26 -3.25 23.03
C GLU A 288 0.45 -2.63 21.88
N LEU A 289 1.10 -2.27 20.77
CA LEU A 289 0.44 -1.69 19.61
C LEU A 289 -0.43 -2.74 18.88
N TYR A 290 0.13 -3.90 18.56
CA TYR A 290 -0.51 -4.93 17.73
C TYR A 290 -1.19 -6.04 18.55
N GLY A 291 -0.68 -6.32 19.75
CA GLY A 291 -1.11 -7.44 20.57
C GLY A 291 -0.10 -8.59 20.53
N ILE A 292 -0.30 -9.55 21.42
CA ILE A 292 0.58 -10.71 21.59
C ILE A 292 -0.21 -11.94 21.96
N LEU A 293 0.23 -13.08 21.41
CA LEU A 293 -0.19 -14.39 21.85
C LEU A 293 0.72 -14.82 23.01
N ASP A 294 0.15 -15.05 24.19
CA ASP A 294 0.92 -15.52 25.33
C ASP A 294 1.61 -16.87 25.00
N PRO A 295 2.94 -16.99 25.17
CA PRO A 295 3.67 -18.19 24.77
C PRO A 295 3.35 -19.42 25.63
N VAL A 296 2.82 -19.23 26.84
CA VAL A 296 2.50 -20.28 27.81
C VAL A 296 1.02 -20.62 27.76
N SER A 297 0.13 -19.65 28.00
CA SER A 297 -1.31 -19.88 28.05
C SER A 297 -1.93 -20.03 26.66
N ARG A 298 -1.29 -19.48 25.63
CA ARG A 298 -1.80 -19.36 24.25
C ARG A 298 -3.04 -18.48 24.14
N ASP A 299 -3.29 -17.61 25.11
CA ASP A 299 -4.34 -16.62 25.03
C ASP A 299 -3.88 -15.40 24.23
N TRP A 300 -4.78 -14.86 23.41
CA TRP A 300 -4.51 -13.66 22.62
C TRP A 300 -4.86 -12.41 23.43
N THR A 301 -3.88 -11.51 23.58
CA THR A 301 -4.10 -10.17 24.14
C THR A 301 -4.10 -9.15 23.01
N ASP A 302 -5.22 -8.46 22.81
CA ASP A 302 -5.35 -7.43 21.78
C ASP A 302 -4.49 -6.19 22.09
N GLY A 303 -3.80 -5.68 21.07
CA GLY A 303 -3.10 -4.41 21.15
C GLY A 303 -4.00 -3.19 20.94
N LEU A 304 -3.44 -2.01 21.19
CA LEU A 304 -4.10 -0.72 21.04
C LEU A 304 -4.65 -0.51 19.62
N LEU A 305 -3.81 -0.70 18.59
CA LEU A 305 -4.21 -0.55 17.19
C LEU A 305 -5.25 -1.60 16.80
N SER A 306 -5.07 -2.85 17.24
CA SER A 306 -6.01 -3.94 16.97
C SER A 306 -7.41 -3.63 17.51
N ASN A 307 -7.51 -3.07 18.71
CA ASN A 307 -8.77 -2.62 19.30
C ASN A 307 -9.38 -1.43 18.54
N ILE A 308 -8.59 -0.39 18.27
CA ILE A 308 -9.05 0.78 17.48
C ILE A 308 -9.52 0.33 16.09
N PHE A 309 -8.79 -0.55 15.43
CA PHE A 309 -9.12 -1.05 14.11
C PHE A 309 -10.42 -1.86 14.13
N ARG A 310 -10.61 -2.72 15.14
CA ARG A 310 -11.86 -3.46 15.31
C ARG A 310 -13.04 -2.52 15.55
N ASP A 311 -12.86 -1.51 16.39
CA ASP A 311 -13.89 -0.51 16.65
C ASP A 311 -14.23 0.31 15.41
N CYS A 312 -13.22 0.70 14.63
CA CYS A 312 -13.39 1.39 13.36
C CYS A 312 -14.16 0.58 12.32
N ASN A 313 -14.09 -0.76 12.36
CA ASN A 313 -14.80 -1.64 11.44
C ASN A 313 -16.18 -2.09 11.94
N LYS A 314 -16.60 -1.69 13.15
CA LYS A 314 -17.97 -1.97 13.62
C LYS A 314 -18.99 -1.26 12.73
N PRO A 315 -20.05 -1.96 12.29
CA PRO A 315 -21.07 -1.37 11.44
C PRO A 315 -21.77 -0.20 12.15
N THR A 316 -22.14 0.80 11.37
CA THR A 316 -22.81 2.02 11.85
C THR A 316 -24.14 2.19 11.14
N GLU A 317 -25.13 2.73 11.85
CA GLU A 317 -26.46 3.01 11.27
C GLU A 317 -26.44 4.20 10.31
N LYS A 318 -25.49 5.13 10.49
CA LYS A 318 -25.31 6.32 9.65
C LYS A 318 -23.98 6.26 8.92
N SER A 319 -23.96 6.79 7.69
CA SER A 319 -22.71 6.94 6.94
C SER A 319 -21.77 7.89 7.70
N GLU A 320 -20.67 7.35 8.22
CA GLU A 320 -19.60 8.13 8.82
C GLU A 320 -18.25 7.68 8.27
N ARG A 321 -17.28 8.60 8.28
CA ARG A 321 -15.91 8.31 7.89
C ARG A 321 -15.02 8.22 9.11
N ARG A 322 -14.16 7.21 9.17
CA ARG A 322 -13.25 6.98 10.29
C ARG A 322 -11.83 6.93 9.75
N TYR A 323 -10.97 7.76 10.31
CA TYR A 323 -9.55 7.80 10.01
C TYR A 323 -8.74 7.37 11.22
N ILE A 324 -7.69 6.58 11.00
CA ILE A 324 -6.68 6.28 12.01
C ILE A 324 -5.45 7.12 11.64
N LEU A 325 -5.05 8.01 12.55
CA LEU A 325 -3.91 8.90 12.36
C LEU A 325 -2.74 8.40 13.22
N PHE A 326 -1.66 8.01 12.55
CA PHE A 326 -0.38 7.73 13.19
C PHE A 326 0.42 9.03 13.27
N ASP A 327 0.37 9.70 14.42
CA ASP A 327 1.08 10.95 14.68
C ASP A 327 2.44 10.65 15.34
N GLY A 328 3.43 10.37 14.51
CA GLY A 328 4.78 10.06 14.94
C GLY A 328 5.69 9.69 13.78
N ASP A 329 6.97 9.52 14.09
CA ASP A 329 7.96 9.14 13.10
C ASP A 329 7.74 7.70 12.59
N VAL A 330 7.93 7.53 11.29
CA VAL A 330 7.90 6.21 10.65
C VAL A 330 9.21 5.47 10.92
N ASP A 331 9.09 4.22 11.32
CA ASP A 331 10.20 3.29 11.53
C ASP A 331 9.78 1.91 11.04
N ALA A 332 10.75 1.14 10.53
CA ALA A 332 10.54 -0.18 9.95
C ALA A 332 9.97 -1.19 10.95
N LEU A 333 10.29 -1.05 12.25
CA LEU A 333 9.84 -2.04 13.25
C LEU A 333 8.33 -2.06 13.43
N TRP A 334 7.64 -0.93 13.30
CA TRP A 334 6.20 -0.89 13.48
C TRP A 334 5.45 -0.85 12.16
N ILE A 335 5.90 -0.06 11.17
CA ILE A 335 5.12 0.16 9.93
C ILE A 335 4.97 -1.09 9.06
N GLU A 336 5.86 -2.07 9.23
CA GLU A 336 5.88 -3.29 8.41
C GLU A 336 5.12 -4.47 9.05
N ASN A 337 4.45 -4.29 10.19
CA ASN A 337 3.55 -5.27 10.83
C ASN A 337 2.08 -5.00 10.51
#